data_AF-A0A2E2WLN6-F1
#
_entry.id   AF-A0A2E2WLN6-F1
#
_cell.length_a   1.000
_cell.length_b   1.000
_cell.length_c   1.000
_cell.angle_alpha   90.00
_cell.angle_beta   90.00
_cell.angle_gamma   90.00
#
_symmetry.space_group_name_H-M   'P 1'
#
loop_
_entity.id
_entity.type
_entity.pdbx_description
1 polymer ?
#
loop_
_entity_poly.entity_id
_entity_poly.type
_entity_poly.pdbx_seq_one_letter_code
_entity_poly.pdbx_strand_id
1 'polypeptide(L)'
;MKKLSDILIAVGVFVIGLVIFTALLMRGFAPSEARLAIYTQHMLQHGWSWIPQAYAGLQGFNFSTVVSLAYLSAVKLGHLTVFTAAVPSAIASGITLAFVYLLGALRDRSWGLVAVLLVVGTEAFFLTSRSLSYAPYITAIVTMSIYFVVEFEQQRVGLYFTQGILFFLG
;
A
#
# COMPACT_ATOMS: atom_id res chain seq x y z
N MET A 1 6.59 -5.29 26.00
CA MET A 1 5.44 -6.14 25.58
C MET A 1 4.41 -5.38 24.73
N LYS A 2 4.01 -4.14 25.08
CA LYS A 2 3.01 -3.34 24.33
C LYS A 2 3.28 -3.27 22.81
N LYS A 3 4.53 -2.95 22.43
CA LYS A 3 4.96 -2.83 21.02
C LYS A 3 4.80 -4.11 20.18
N LEU A 4 5.02 -5.30 20.77
CA LEU A 4 4.87 -6.58 20.05
C LEU A 4 3.40 -6.87 19.72
N SER A 5 2.51 -6.67 20.69
CA SER A 5 1.07 -6.84 20.47
C SER A 5 0.51 -5.86 19.43
N ASP A 6 1.03 -4.63 19.37
CA ASP A 6 0.58 -3.65 18.39
C ASP A 6 1.00 -4.05 16.97
N ILE A 7 2.20 -4.62 16.81
CA ILE A 7 2.65 -5.19 15.53
C ILE A 7 1.76 -6.36 15.11
N LEU A 8 1.39 -7.26 16.03
CA LEU A 8 0.50 -8.39 15.72
C LEU A 8 -0.88 -7.92 15.23
N ILE A 9 -1.43 -6.87 15.86
CA ILE A 9 -2.69 -6.28 15.42
C ILE A 9 -2.53 -5.63 14.04
N ALA A 10 -1.42 -4.90 13.80
CA ALA A 10 -1.13 -4.31 12.50
C ALA A 10 -1.03 -5.37 11.39
N VAL A 11 -0.40 -6.51 11.66
CA VAL A 11 -0.35 -7.66 10.74
C VAL A 11 -1.75 -8.22 10.50
N GLY A 12 -2.57 -8.35 11.54
CA GLY A 12 -3.98 -8.74 11.41
C GLY A 12 -4.76 -7.77 10.50
N VAL A 13 -4.60 -6.46 10.70
CA VAL A 13 -5.23 -5.43 9.85
C VAL A 13 -4.75 -5.53 8.41
N PHE A 14 -3.44 -5.75 8.19
CA PHE A 14 -2.88 -5.97 6.86
C PHE A 14 -3.54 -7.18 6.16
N VAL A 15 -3.61 -8.32 6.84
CA VAL A 15 -4.18 -9.55 6.27
C VAL A 15 -5.66 -9.39 5.98
N ILE A 16 -6.43 -8.81 6.91
CA ILE A 16 -7.87 -8.55 6.72
C ILE A 16 -8.08 -7.60 5.54
N GLY A 17 -7.33 -6.50 5.46
CA GLY A 17 -7.38 -5.57 4.34
C GLY A 17 -7.06 -6.25 3.01
N LEU A 18 -6.01 -7.07 2.97
CA LEU A 18 -5.62 -7.82 1.78
C LEU A 18 -6.76 -8.74 1.31
N VAL A 19 -7.40 -9.47 2.22
CA VAL A 19 -8.55 -10.34 1.89
C VAL A 19 -9.72 -9.51 1.38
N ILE A 20 -10.08 -8.42 2.05
CA ILE A 20 -11.19 -7.54 1.64
C ILE A 20 -10.96 -6.98 0.23
N PHE A 21 -9.76 -6.49 -0.07
CA PHE A 21 -9.46 -5.84 -1.35
C PHE A 21 -9.27 -6.82 -2.51
N THR A 22 -8.99 -8.10 -2.23
CA THR A 22 -8.83 -9.14 -3.25
C THR A 22 -10.08 -9.99 -3.46
N ALA A 23 -10.89 -10.25 -2.42
CA ALA A 23 -12.08 -11.09 -2.52
C ALA A 23 -13.26 -10.39 -3.21
N LEU A 24 -13.33 -9.06 -3.15
CA LEU A 24 -14.46 -8.25 -3.66
C LEU A 24 -14.23 -7.70 -5.08
N LEU A 25 -13.61 -8.52 -5.95
CA LEU A 25 -13.25 -8.15 -7.32
C LEU A 25 -14.29 -8.65 -8.34
N MET A 26 -15.52 -8.17 -8.25
CA MET A 26 -16.57 -8.42 -9.25
C MET A 26 -16.74 -7.21 -10.18
N ARG A 27 -15.67 -6.83 -10.90
CA ARG A 27 -15.70 -5.71 -11.86
C ARG A 27 -14.76 -5.93 -13.04
N GLY A 28 -14.98 -5.17 -14.12
CA GLY A 28 -14.02 -5.01 -15.21
C GLY A 28 -13.00 -3.91 -14.95
N PHE A 29 -12.04 -3.77 -15.86
CA PHE A 29 -11.10 -2.65 -15.86
C PHE A 29 -11.85 -1.33 -16.08
N ALA A 30 -11.56 -0.34 -15.24
CA ALA A 30 -12.07 1.00 -15.42
C ALA A 30 -11.36 1.69 -16.60
N PRO A 31 -11.98 2.70 -17.26
CA PRO A 31 -11.34 3.45 -18.33
C PRO A 31 -9.99 4.08 -17.94
N SER A 32 -9.84 4.47 -16.67
CA SER A 32 -8.60 5.00 -16.10
C SER A 32 -7.47 3.96 -16.01
N GLU A 33 -7.82 2.67 -15.98
CA GLU A 33 -6.88 1.54 -15.85
C GLU A 33 -6.45 1.00 -17.21
N ALA A 34 -7.22 1.29 -18.26
CA ALA A 34 -7.09 0.68 -19.59
C ALA A 34 -5.67 0.81 -20.16
N ARG A 35 -5.04 1.99 -20.04
CA ARG A 35 -3.68 2.20 -20.53
C ARG A 35 -2.68 1.29 -19.84
N LEU A 36 -2.71 1.25 -18.50
CA LEU A 36 -1.80 0.42 -17.71
C LEU A 36 -2.04 -1.07 -17.99
N ALA A 37 -3.30 -1.48 -18.15
CA ALA A 37 -3.65 -2.85 -18.50
C ALA A 37 -3.13 -3.26 -19.89
N ILE A 38 -3.24 -2.39 -20.90
CA ILE A 38 -2.70 -2.62 -22.24
C ILE A 38 -1.17 -2.80 -22.19
N TYR A 39 -0.46 -1.95 -21.43
CA TYR A 39 0.98 -2.09 -21.28
C TYR A 39 1.37 -3.39 -20.55
N THR A 40 0.66 -3.76 -19.49
CA THR A 40 0.91 -5.02 -18.78
C THR A 40 0.65 -6.22 -19.68
N GLN A 41 -0.45 -6.21 -20.46
CA GLN A 41 -0.77 -7.24 -21.44
C GLN A 41 0.34 -7.38 -22.50
N HIS A 42 0.84 -6.25 -23.01
CA HIS A 42 1.93 -6.24 -23.97
C HIS A 42 3.21 -6.86 -23.40
N MET A 43 3.57 -6.52 -22.16
CA MET A 43 4.72 -7.12 -21.46
C MET A 43 4.55 -8.61 -21.20
N LEU A 44 3.33 -9.08 -20.92
CA LEU A 44 3.04 -10.52 -20.80
C LEU A 44 3.30 -11.27 -22.11
N GLN A 45 3.01 -10.65 -23.25
CA GLN A 45 3.14 -11.28 -24.57
C GLN A 45 4.57 -11.23 -25.13
N HIS A 46 5.29 -10.12 -24.90
CA HIS A 46 6.60 -9.87 -25.51
C HIS A 46 7.77 -9.98 -24.52
N GLY A 47 7.47 -10.30 -23.26
CA GLY A 47 8.43 -10.30 -22.17
C GLY A 47 8.63 -8.91 -21.56
N TRP A 48 9.42 -8.90 -20.48
CA TRP A 48 9.71 -7.68 -19.75
C TRP A 48 10.47 -6.67 -20.61
N SER A 49 10.01 -5.41 -20.60
CA SER A 49 10.71 -4.28 -21.22
C SER A 49 10.75 -3.09 -20.27
N TRP A 50 11.86 -2.34 -20.32
CA TRP A 50 12.02 -1.07 -19.62
C TRP A 50 11.20 0.07 -20.25
N ILE A 51 10.90 -0.05 -21.55
CA ILE A 51 10.07 0.88 -22.31
C ILE A 51 8.99 0.03 -22.99
N PRO A 52 7.77 -0.05 -22.41
CA PRO A 52 6.67 -0.72 -23.06
C PRO A 52 6.33 0.03 -24.36
N GLN A 53 6.65 -0.57 -25.51
CA GLN A 53 6.13 -0.08 -26.79
C GLN A 53 4.63 -0.39 -26.78
N ALA A 54 3.78 0.63 -26.65
CA ALA A 54 2.36 0.39 -26.88
C ALA A 54 2.14 0.19 -28.38
N TYR A 55 1.22 -0.71 -28.71
CA TYR A 55 0.66 -0.82 -30.05
C TYR A 55 0.20 0.55 -30.56
N ALA A 56 0.50 0.82 -31.84
CA ALA A 56 -0.12 1.86 -32.66
C ALA A 56 -0.18 3.28 -32.06
N GLY A 57 0.97 3.95 -31.93
CA GLY A 57 1.01 5.41 -31.84
C GLY A 57 0.75 6.04 -30.46
N LEU A 58 0.52 5.23 -29.42
CA LEU A 58 0.66 5.70 -28.04
C LEU A 58 2.15 5.95 -27.78
N GLN A 59 2.55 7.21 -27.55
CA GLN A 59 3.92 7.55 -27.19
C GLN A 59 4.41 6.62 -26.07
N GLY A 60 5.60 6.05 -26.23
CA GLY A 60 6.18 5.11 -25.27
C GLY A 60 6.10 5.67 -23.86
N PHE A 61 5.55 4.89 -22.93
CA PHE A 61 5.49 5.29 -21.54
C PHE A 61 6.88 5.02 -20.91
N ASN A 62 7.38 5.97 -20.12
CA ASN A 62 8.56 5.73 -19.29
C ASN A 62 8.31 4.56 -18.33
N PHE A 63 9.37 3.91 -17.86
CA PHE A 63 9.28 2.78 -16.92
C PHE A 63 8.22 3.01 -15.83
N SER A 64 7.27 2.08 -15.71
CA SER A 64 6.18 2.15 -14.73
C SER A 64 6.30 1.02 -13.72
N THR A 65 6.62 1.36 -12.47
CA THR A 65 6.63 0.41 -11.36
C THR A 65 5.29 -0.32 -11.20
N VAL A 66 4.18 0.35 -11.50
CA VAL A 66 2.84 -0.25 -11.39
C VAL A 66 2.61 -1.32 -12.46
N VAL A 67 2.99 -1.04 -13.71
CA VAL A 67 2.89 -2.02 -14.82
C VAL A 67 3.76 -3.23 -14.53
N SER A 68 4.97 -2.97 -14.05
CA SER A 68 5.95 -3.95 -13.61
C SER A 68 5.42 -4.90 -12.52
N LEU A 69 4.82 -4.35 -11.46
CA LEU A 69 4.25 -5.14 -10.38
C LEU A 69 3.03 -5.96 -10.84
N ALA A 70 2.17 -5.36 -11.67
CA ALA A 70 1.03 -6.06 -12.26
C ALA A 70 1.44 -7.16 -13.26
N TYR A 71 2.55 -6.97 -13.97
CA TYR A 71 3.15 -8.01 -14.80
C TYR A 71 3.63 -9.17 -13.92
N LEU A 72 4.41 -8.89 -12.86
CA LEU A 72 4.93 -9.94 -11.97
C LEU A 72 3.81 -10.77 -11.32
N SER A 73 2.69 -10.14 -10.93
CA SER A 73 1.54 -10.86 -10.40
C SER A 73 0.82 -11.68 -11.48
N ALA A 74 0.75 -11.19 -12.72
CA ALA A 74 0.10 -11.89 -13.82
C ALA A 74 0.95 -13.01 -14.44
N VAL A 75 2.29 -12.92 -14.40
CA VAL A 75 3.21 -13.93 -14.96
C VAL A 75 2.91 -15.33 -14.43
N LYS A 76 2.59 -15.46 -13.14
CA LYS A 76 2.30 -16.77 -12.53
C LYS A 76 1.03 -17.43 -13.10
N LEU A 77 0.08 -16.62 -13.58
CA LEU A 77 -1.19 -17.10 -14.12
C LEU A 77 -1.20 -17.11 -15.66
N GLY A 78 -0.22 -16.48 -16.31
CA GLY A 78 -0.08 -16.45 -17.77
C GLY A 78 -1.08 -15.54 -18.49
N HIS A 79 -1.94 -14.83 -17.76
CA HIS A 79 -2.92 -13.90 -18.31
C HIS A 79 -3.23 -12.77 -17.31
N LEU A 80 -3.54 -11.58 -17.84
CA LEU A 80 -3.94 -10.44 -17.03
C LEU A 80 -5.43 -10.51 -16.72
N THR A 81 -5.75 -10.61 -15.44
CA THR A 81 -7.11 -10.46 -14.90
C THR A 81 -7.20 -9.24 -14.01
N VAL A 82 -8.42 -8.81 -13.70
CA VAL A 82 -8.65 -7.77 -12.69
C VAL A 82 -8.09 -8.19 -11.33
N PHE A 83 -8.15 -9.49 -11.02
CA PHE A 83 -7.53 -10.06 -9.82
C PHE A 83 -6.02 -9.83 -9.80
N THR A 84 -5.31 -10.30 -10.83
CA THR A 84 -3.83 -10.17 -10.87
C THR A 84 -3.39 -8.71 -10.90
N ALA A 85 -4.15 -7.84 -11.58
CA ALA A 85 -3.86 -6.41 -11.62
C ALA A 85 -4.09 -5.72 -10.28
N ALA A 86 -5.08 -6.17 -9.50
CA ALA A 86 -5.43 -5.57 -8.22
C ALA A 86 -4.55 -6.07 -7.06
N VAL A 87 -3.97 -7.28 -7.13
CA VAL A 87 -3.16 -7.87 -6.04
C VAL A 87 -2.07 -6.91 -5.53
N PRO A 88 -1.23 -6.28 -6.38
CA PRO A 88 -0.17 -5.42 -5.87
C PRO A 88 -0.72 -4.13 -5.21
N SER A 89 -1.83 -3.61 -5.72
CA SER A 89 -2.55 -2.46 -5.13
C SER A 89 -3.21 -2.81 -3.79
N ALA A 90 -3.74 -4.03 -3.67
CA ALA A 90 -4.32 -4.55 -2.44
C ALA A 90 -3.27 -4.72 -1.35
N ILE A 91 -2.06 -5.19 -1.72
CA ILE A 91 -0.91 -5.26 -0.81
C ILE A 91 -0.51 -3.87 -0.33
N ALA A 92 -0.34 -2.91 -1.25
CA ALA A 92 0.01 -1.52 -0.89
C ALA A 92 -1.05 -0.89 0.04
N SER A 93 -2.33 -1.16 -0.21
CA SER A 93 -3.42 -0.66 0.63
C SER A 93 -3.47 -1.33 2.00
N GLY A 94 -3.22 -2.64 2.07
CA GLY A 94 -3.07 -3.35 3.34
C GLY A 94 -1.91 -2.78 4.17
N ILE A 95 -0.77 -2.48 3.52
CA ILE A 95 0.38 -1.83 4.18
C ILE A 95 -0.06 -0.47 4.72
N THR A 96 -0.77 0.32 3.91
CA THR A 96 -1.32 1.60 4.35
C THR A 96 -2.16 1.44 5.61
N LEU A 97 -3.11 0.49 5.66
CA LEU A 97 -3.94 0.26 6.83
C LEU A 97 -3.13 -0.15 8.07
N ALA A 98 -2.12 -1.01 7.90
CA ALA A 98 -1.24 -1.41 9.00
C ALA A 98 -0.48 -0.21 9.58
N PHE A 99 0.04 0.68 8.74
CA PHE A 99 0.75 1.88 9.19
C PHE A 99 -0.19 2.95 9.74
N VAL A 100 -1.41 3.08 9.22
CA VAL A 100 -2.46 3.92 9.81
C VAL A 100 -2.80 3.44 11.22
N TYR A 101 -2.97 2.13 11.40
CA TYR A 101 -3.17 1.54 12.73
C TYR A 101 -2.00 1.87 13.66
N LEU A 102 -0.76 1.63 13.21
CA LEU A 102 0.44 1.87 14.03
C LEU A 102 0.57 3.35 14.42
N LEU A 103 0.29 4.28 13.50
CA LEU A 103 0.25 5.72 13.76
C LEU A 103 -0.76 6.07 14.87
N GLY A 104 -1.98 5.56 14.79
CA GLY A 104 -2.98 5.79 15.84
C GLY A 104 -2.63 5.11 17.17
N ALA A 105 -2.00 3.92 17.10
CA ALA A 105 -1.56 3.16 18.26
C ALA A 105 -0.42 3.84 19.04
N LEU A 106 0.31 4.79 18.43
CA LEU A 106 1.27 5.65 19.16
C LEU A 106 0.59 6.44 20.28
N ARG A 107 -0.70 6.75 20.14
CA ARG A 107 -1.52 7.38 21.19
C ARG A 107 -2.20 6.32 22.05
N ASP A 108 -3.07 5.52 21.44
CA ASP A 108 -3.74 4.37 22.06
C ASP A 108 -4.30 3.42 20.98
N ARG A 109 -4.49 2.14 21.32
CA ARG A 109 -4.97 1.11 20.37
C ARG A 109 -6.33 1.44 19.79
N SER A 110 -7.22 1.99 20.59
CA SER A 110 -8.55 2.40 20.18
C SER A 110 -8.50 3.42 19.05
N TRP A 111 -7.57 4.39 19.13
CA TRP A 111 -7.35 5.37 18.06
C TRP A 111 -6.78 4.72 16.79
N GLY A 112 -5.91 3.73 16.92
CA GLY A 112 -5.43 2.93 15.79
C GLY A 112 -6.57 2.24 15.03
N LEU A 113 -7.50 1.59 15.74
CA LEU A 113 -8.65 0.91 15.12
C LEU A 113 -9.64 1.90 14.49
N VAL A 114 -9.95 3.00 15.18
CA VAL A 114 -10.83 4.05 14.65
C VAL A 114 -10.25 4.65 13.38
N ALA A 115 -8.95 4.93 13.34
CA ALA A 115 -8.29 5.45 12.14
C ALA A 115 -8.40 4.49 10.95
N VAL A 116 -8.19 3.18 11.17
CA VAL A 116 -8.39 2.15 10.14
C VAL A 116 -9.83 2.14 9.63
N LEU A 117 -10.82 2.18 10.53
CA LEU A 117 -12.23 2.19 10.14
C LEU A 117 -12.61 3.41 9.31
N LEU A 118 -12.08 4.60 9.66
CA LEU A 118 -12.30 5.82 8.89
C LEU A 118 -11.69 5.73 7.49
N VAL A 119 -10.47 5.20 7.36
CA VAL A 119 -9.81 5.03 6.07
C VAL A 119 -10.55 4.00 5.20
N VAL A 120 -10.90 2.84 5.76
CA VAL A 120 -11.66 1.80 5.04
C VAL A 120 -13.06 2.28 4.66
N GLY A 121 -13.71 3.08 5.50
CA GLY A 121 -15.01 3.69 5.23
C GLY A 121 -15.00 4.75 4.14
N THR A 122 -13.82 5.17 3.66
CA THR A 122 -13.71 6.16 2.58
C THR A 122 -13.83 5.46 1.22
N GLU A 123 -14.87 5.81 0.46
CA GLU A 123 -15.13 5.22 -0.86
C GLU A 123 -13.92 5.30 -1.80
N ALA A 124 -13.27 6.46 -1.85
CA ALA A 124 -12.11 6.69 -2.72
C ALA A 124 -10.95 5.74 -2.39
N PHE A 125 -10.68 5.50 -1.10
CA PHE A 125 -9.67 4.53 -0.67
C PHE A 125 -10.10 3.13 -1.12
N PHE A 126 -11.34 2.74 -0.82
CA PHE A 126 -11.86 1.42 -1.16
C PHE A 126 -11.85 1.13 -2.67
N LEU A 127 -12.09 2.12 -3.53
CA LEU A 127 -12.00 1.99 -4.99
C LEU A 127 -10.55 1.91 -5.47
N THR A 128 -9.68 2.79 -4.95
CA THR A 128 -8.28 2.82 -5.37
C THR A 128 -7.51 1.58 -4.91
N SER A 129 -7.84 1.00 -3.76
CA SER A 129 -7.16 -0.17 -3.19
C SER A 129 -7.20 -1.42 -4.06
N ARG A 130 -8.15 -1.49 -4.97
CA ARG A 130 -8.33 -2.58 -5.94
C ARG A 130 -8.15 -2.14 -7.38
N SER A 131 -7.61 -0.94 -7.58
CA SER A 131 -7.40 -0.35 -8.89
C SER A 131 -5.99 -0.57 -9.41
N LEU A 132 -5.85 -0.71 -10.73
CA LEU A 132 -4.54 -0.65 -11.38
C LEU A 132 -4.16 0.83 -11.53
N SER A 133 -3.61 1.42 -10.48
CA SER A 133 -3.24 2.84 -10.43
C SER A 133 -2.06 3.11 -9.50
N TYR A 134 -1.47 4.30 -9.58
CA TYR A 134 -0.37 4.71 -8.71
C TYR A 134 -0.79 5.06 -7.28
N ALA A 135 -2.07 5.38 -7.06
CA ALA A 135 -2.55 5.96 -5.81
C ALA A 135 -2.25 5.08 -4.58
N PRO A 136 -2.56 3.77 -4.55
CA PRO A 136 -2.27 2.91 -3.39
C PRO A 136 -0.80 2.88 -2.98
N TYR A 137 0.12 2.92 -3.95
CA TYR A 137 1.55 2.88 -3.69
C TYR A 137 2.06 4.20 -3.10
N ILE A 138 1.60 5.32 -3.66
CA ILE A 138 1.93 6.65 -3.14
C ILE A 138 1.42 6.78 -1.70
N THR A 139 0.17 6.38 -1.45
CA THR A 139 -0.41 6.44 -0.11
C THR A 139 0.36 5.55 0.87
N ALA A 140 0.75 4.33 0.48
CA ALA A 140 1.54 3.44 1.31
C ALA A 140 2.89 4.05 1.68
N ILE A 141 3.65 4.55 0.69
CA ILE A 141 4.97 5.15 0.91
C ILE A 141 4.87 6.37 1.81
N VAL A 142 3.95 7.29 1.51
CA VAL A 142 3.75 8.51 2.30
C VAL A 142 3.37 8.17 3.74
N THR A 143 2.45 7.24 3.95
CA THR A 143 2.02 6.83 5.30
C THR A 143 3.17 6.17 6.07
N MET A 144 3.95 5.30 5.42
CA MET A 144 5.15 4.70 6.01
C MET A 144 6.17 5.77 6.39
N SER A 145 6.45 6.73 5.50
CA SER A 145 7.36 7.84 5.77
C SER A 145 6.91 8.68 6.97
N ILE A 146 5.63 9.03 7.04
CA ILE A 146 5.06 9.78 8.17
C ILE A 146 5.23 8.98 9.48
N TYR A 147 4.88 7.69 9.47
CA TYR A 147 5.07 6.84 10.64
C TYR A 147 6.52 6.82 11.13
N PHE A 148 7.48 6.61 10.24
CA PHE A 148 8.88 6.55 10.63
C PHE A 148 9.38 7.89 11.20
N VAL A 149 8.95 9.02 10.66
CA VAL A 149 9.30 10.35 11.18
C VAL A 149 8.73 10.55 12.58
N VAL A 150 7.44 10.27 12.79
CA VAL A 150 6.76 10.47 14.08
C VAL A 150 7.31 9.52 15.16
N GLU A 151 7.52 8.25 14.81
CA GLU A 151 8.10 7.25 15.71
C GLU A 151 9.52 7.65 16.13
N PHE A 152 10.33 8.15 15.19
CA PHE A 152 11.68 8.62 15.49
C PHE A 152 11.69 9.85 16.40
N GLU A 153 10.78 10.80 16.19
CA GLU A 153 10.63 11.98 17.04
C GLU A 153 10.22 11.60 18.46
N GLN A 154 9.24 10.70 18.64
CA GLN A 154 8.83 10.22 19.96
C GLN A 154 9.96 9.53 20.73
N GLN A 155 10.76 8.70 20.04
CA GLN A 155 11.92 8.05 20.65
C GLN A 155 12.97 9.07 21.09
N ARG A 156 13.23 10.11 20.29
CA ARG A 156 14.15 11.20 20.64
C ARG A 156 13.70 11.97 21.88
N VAL A 157 12.43 12.36 21.94
CA VAL A 157 11.87 13.07 23.11
C VAL A 157 11.99 12.22 24.38
N GLY A 158 11.68 10.92 24.28
CA GLY A 158 11.84 10.00 25.41
C GLY A 158 13.29 9.87 25.91
N LEU A 159 14.26 9.88 24.98
CA LEU A 159 15.69 9.83 25.33
C LEU A 159 16.14 11.09 26.08
N TYR A 160 15.78 12.29 25.58
CA TYR A 160 16.11 13.55 26.25
C TYR A 160 15.45 13.68 27.62
N PHE A 161 14.21 13.24 27.77
CA PHE A 161 13.52 13.23 29.06
C PHE A 161 14.24 12.33 30.08
N THR A 162 14.68 11.15 29.66
CA THR A 162 15.42 10.20 30.52
C THR A 162 16.80 10.76 30.91
N GLN A 163 17.53 11.37 29.97
CA GLN A 163 18.80 12.03 30.24
C GLN A 163 18.65 13.23 31.18
N GLY A 164 17.59 14.02 31.04
CA GLY A 164 17.26 15.11 31.95
C GLY A 164 17.00 14.62 33.38
N ILE A 165 16.24 13.54 33.55
CA ILE A 165 16.01 12.94 34.87
C ILE A 165 17.31 12.44 35.51
N LEU A 166 18.18 11.80 34.74
CA LEU A 166 19.47 11.32 35.23
C LEU A 166 20.41 12.47 35.63
N PHE A 167 20.35 13.62 34.94
CA PHE A 167 21.12 14.82 35.29
C PHE A 167 20.66 15.47 36.61
N PHE A 168 19.37 15.37 36.96
CA PHE A 168 18.85 15.92 38.22
C PHE A 168 19.01 14.99 39.43
N LEU A 169 19.34 13.72 39.23
CA LEU A 169 19.47 12.70 40.29
C LEU A 169 20.94 12.35 40.64
N GLY A 170 21.92 12.89 39.94
CA GLY A 170 23.36 12.72 40.20
C GLY A 170 24.01 14.03 40.65
#